data_AF-A0A0B2W0Y9-F1
#
_entry.id   AF-A0A0B2W0Y9-F1
#
_cell.length_a   1.000
_cell.length_b   1.000
_cell.length_c   1.000
_cell.angle_alpha   90.00
_cell.angle_beta   90.00
_cell.angle_gamma   90.00
#
_symmetry.space_group_name_H-M   'P 1'
#
loop_
_entity.id
_entity.type
_entity.pdbx_description
1 polymer ?
#
loop_
_entity_poly.entity_id
_entity_poly.type
_entity_poly.pdbx_seq_one_letter_code
_entity_poly.pdbx_strand_id
1 'polypeptide(L)'
;MALSGSYVPFGVFRLYGDTCLQDALGMFVKMFMIIPESDFHSYAKITQNFYSLLECIAQDNMCFLSNVQPEVFATILRYIQQGAVSLDAVVVTASCATLDMLLNYLYRRLTRAAPVRTHVGAEPEGENCIRALEAQPTLLSEVLAVMLNAVIFDDVKCQWSMSRPLLGLILLQEEFFQQWKMDLINQQPVEKRVMFEESFAGLMDGIERNLNTRNKDVFTQNLTIFRRSIIEIIRGVSTPTIQSISSASDMMS
;
A
#
# COMPACT_ATOMS: atom_id res chain seq x y z
N MET A 1 -9.91 5.26 20.99
CA MET A 1 -8.56 5.43 21.55
C MET A 1 -8.37 6.89 21.92
N ALA A 2 -7.66 7.21 23.00
CA ALA A 2 -7.40 8.62 23.37
C ALA A 2 -6.58 9.37 22.30
N LEU A 3 -5.77 8.63 21.53
CA LEU A 3 -4.95 9.16 20.43
C LEU A 3 -5.76 9.56 19.18
N SER A 4 -6.90 8.92 18.94
CA SER A 4 -7.66 9.07 17.67
C SER A 4 -8.79 10.10 17.74
N GLY A 5 -9.00 10.73 18.90
CA GLY A 5 -10.19 11.55 19.15
C GLY A 5 -9.98 13.06 18.99
N SER A 6 -8.79 13.50 18.57
CA SER A 6 -8.39 14.91 18.48
C SER A 6 -8.63 15.69 19.79
N TYR A 7 -8.69 15.00 20.93
CA TYR A 7 -8.97 15.58 22.24
C TYR A 7 -7.78 16.34 22.81
N VAL A 8 -6.56 16.02 22.34
CA VAL A 8 -5.33 16.62 22.85
C VAL A 8 -4.47 17.08 21.65
N PRO A 9 -4.12 18.37 21.57
CA PRO A 9 -3.17 18.84 20.57
C PRO A 9 -1.75 18.39 20.94
N PHE A 10 -1.29 17.27 20.37
CA PHE A 10 0.00 16.66 20.72
C PHE A 10 1.23 17.57 20.49
N GLY A 11 1.11 18.58 19.63
CA GLY A 11 2.17 19.59 19.44
C GLY A 11 2.48 20.41 20.69
N VAL A 12 1.57 20.46 21.66
CA VAL A 12 1.75 21.21 22.92
C VAL A 12 2.77 20.55 23.85
N PHE A 13 2.83 19.21 23.91
CA PHE A 13 3.80 18.49 24.73
C PHE A 13 5.23 18.95 24.42
N ARG A 14 5.55 19.09 23.14
CA ARG A 14 6.86 19.52 22.68
C ARG A 14 7.20 20.97 23.04
N LEU A 15 6.22 21.88 22.99
CA LEU A 15 6.42 23.28 23.39
C LEU A 15 6.80 23.40 24.86
N TYR A 16 6.33 22.47 25.70
CA TYR A 16 6.64 22.41 27.12
C TYR A 16 7.80 21.44 27.46
N GLY A 17 8.40 20.78 26.48
CA GLY A 17 9.47 19.80 26.69
C GLY A 17 8.99 18.50 27.38
N ASP A 18 7.71 18.18 27.28
CA ASP A 18 7.10 16.98 27.87
C ASP A 18 7.33 15.75 26.97
N THR A 19 7.98 14.72 27.49
CA THR A 19 8.30 13.47 26.78
C THR A 19 7.26 12.38 26.97
N CYS A 20 6.20 12.58 27.75
CA CYS A 20 5.25 11.52 28.12
C CYS A 20 4.67 10.78 26.90
N LEU A 21 4.36 11.52 25.84
CA LEU A 21 3.86 10.93 24.59
C LEU A 21 4.94 10.08 23.90
N GLN A 22 6.17 10.60 23.78
CA GLN A 22 7.28 9.88 23.16
C GLN A 22 7.63 8.62 23.96
N ASP A 23 7.61 8.69 25.29
CA ASP A 23 7.85 7.55 26.19
C ASP A 23 6.75 6.49 26.04
N ALA A 24 5.49 6.90 25.92
CA ALA A 24 4.36 5.99 25.68
C ALA A 24 4.46 5.30 24.31
N LEU A 25 4.78 6.05 23.25
CA LEU A 25 5.01 5.50 21.91
C LEU A 25 6.23 4.56 21.89
N GLY A 26 7.29 4.91 22.61
CA GLY A 26 8.47 4.06 22.78
C GLY A 26 8.14 2.75 23.50
N MET A 27 7.26 2.79 24.51
CA MET A 27 6.77 1.58 25.18
C MET A 27 5.91 0.72 24.24
N PHE A 28 5.06 1.33 23.41
CA PHE A 28 4.30 0.61 22.38
C PHE A 28 5.23 -0.14 21.42
N VAL A 29 6.28 0.50 20.91
CA VAL A 29 7.28 -0.15 20.04
C VAL A 29 7.99 -1.30 20.76
N LYS A 30 8.34 -1.14 22.04
CA LYS A 30 8.95 -2.22 22.82
C LYS A 30 8.00 -3.41 22.98
N MET A 31 6.73 -3.15 23.32
CA MET A 31 5.71 -4.21 23.40
C MET A 31 5.51 -4.91 22.06
N PHE A 32 5.49 -4.15 20.97
CA PHE A 32 5.41 -4.69 19.61
C PHE A 32 6.56 -5.65 19.31
N MET A 33 7.80 -5.27 19.61
CA MET A 33 8.99 -6.08 19.31
C MET A 33 9.14 -7.33 20.21
N ILE A 34 8.43 -7.39 21.36
CA ILE A 34 8.52 -8.52 22.30
C ILE A 34 7.59 -9.66 21.90
N ILE A 35 6.46 -9.38 21.25
CA ILE A 35 5.49 -10.43 20.91
C ILE A 35 6.02 -11.24 19.72
N PRO A 36 6.22 -12.57 19.85
CA PRO A 36 6.62 -13.41 18.74
C PRO A 36 5.57 -13.37 17.62
N GLU A 37 6.03 -13.31 16.37
CA GLU A 37 5.17 -13.24 15.19
C GLU A 37 4.18 -14.43 15.08
N SER A 38 4.61 -15.61 15.55
CA SER A 38 3.78 -16.83 15.63
C SER A 38 2.57 -16.67 16.53
N ASP A 39 2.73 -15.92 17.61
CA ASP A 39 1.73 -15.79 18.66
C ASP A 39 0.86 -14.56 18.40
N PHE A 40 1.41 -13.57 17.69
CA PHE A 40 0.74 -12.32 17.37
C PHE A 40 -0.59 -12.51 16.64
N HIS A 41 -0.64 -13.46 15.70
CA HIS A 41 -1.83 -13.77 14.90
C HIS A 41 -2.82 -14.69 15.64
N SER A 42 -2.41 -15.30 16.75
CA SER A 42 -3.28 -16.17 17.55
C SER A 42 -4.28 -15.38 18.41
N TYR A 43 -4.04 -14.09 18.63
CA TYR A 43 -4.87 -13.25 19.49
C TYR A 43 -5.56 -12.12 18.72
N ALA A 44 -6.66 -12.45 18.02
CA ALA A 44 -7.38 -11.52 17.14
C ALA A 44 -7.65 -10.12 17.73
N LYS A 45 -8.04 -10.03 19.02
CA LYS A 45 -8.26 -8.73 19.69
C LYS A 45 -6.99 -7.91 19.80
N ILE A 46 -5.85 -8.53 20.09
CA ILE A 46 -4.56 -7.84 20.18
C ILE A 46 -4.14 -7.39 18.78
N THR A 47 -4.26 -8.27 17.79
CA THR A 47 -3.95 -7.97 16.38
C THR A 47 -4.73 -6.77 15.88
N GLN A 48 -6.05 -6.75 16.03
CA GLN A 48 -6.90 -5.63 15.59
C GLN A 48 -6.51 -4.31 16.28
N ASN A 49 -6.39 -4.30 17.61
CA ASN A 49 -6.03 -3.09 18.34
C ASN A 49 -4.62 -2.59 17.98
N PHE A 50 -3.69 -3.52 17.73
CA PHE A 50 -2.35 -3.18 17.30
C PHE A 50 -2.34 -2.45 15.97
N TYR A 51 -2.97 -3.00 14.94
CA TYR A 51 -2.99 -2.37 13.61
C TYR A 51 -3.76 -1.04 13.64
N SER A 52 -4.86 -0.95 14.39
CA SER A 52 -5.57 0.32 14.56
C SER A 52 -4.73 1.37 15.31
N LEU A 53 -3.94 0.96 16.30
CA LEU A 53 -3.04 1.88 17.00
C LEU A 53 -1.89 2.33 16.09
N LEU A 54 -1.31 1.42 15.32
CA LEU A 54 -0.26 1.73 14.35
C LEU A 54 -0.75 2.72 13.29
N GLU A 55 -1.99 2.55 12.80
CA GLU A 55 -2.65 3.51 11.90
C GLU A 55 -2.78 4.90 12.53
N CYS A 56 -3.24 4.98 13.79
CA CYS A 56 -3.33 6.26 14.51
C CYS A 56 -1.96 6.94 14.66
N ILE A 57 -0.91 6.15 14.95
CA ILE A 57 0.45 6.68 15.08
C ILE A 57 0.95 7.17 13.71
N ALA A 58 0.70 6.46 12.62
CA ALA A 58 1.06 6.90 11.28
C ALA A 58 0.33 8.18 10.87
N GLN A 59 -0.93 8.34 11.28
CA GLN A 59 -1.74 9.50 10.96
C GLN A 59 -1.20 10.78 11.63
N ASP A 60 -0.95 10.74 12.94
CA ASP A 60 -0.65 11.95 13.72
C ASP A 60 0.83 12.10 14.09
N ASN A 61 1.60 11.01 14.09
CA ASN A 61 2.97 10.94 14.61
C ASN A 61 3.94 10.28 13.60
N MET A 62 3.79 10.57 12.31
CA MET A 62 4.67 10.03 11.26
C MET A 62 6.17 10.33 11.50
N CYS A 63 6.50 11.48 12.10
CA CYS A 63 7.89 11.79 12.45
C CYS A 63 8.46 10.82 13.51
N PHE A 64 7.65 10.31 14.43
CA PHE A 64 8.09 9.27 15.36
C PHE A 64 8.41 7.98 14.60
N LEU A 65 7.49 7.51 13.74
CA LEU A 65 7.71 6.30 12.94
C LEU A 65 8.91 6.41 12.00
N SER A 66 9.18 7.58 11.42
CA SER A 66 10.34 7.74 10.53
C SER A 66 11.68 7.82 11.26
N ASN A 67 11.67 8.04 12.58
CA ASN A 67 12.84 8.12 13.44
C ASN A 67 13.10 6.86 14.28
N VAL A 68 12.22 5.85 14.25
CA VAL A 68 12.50 4.56 14.92
C VAL A 68 13.78 3.93 14.36
N GLN A 69 14.37 2.98 15.09
CA GLN A 69 15.56 2.27 14.60
C GLN A 69 15.28 1.59 13.26
N PRO A 70 16.24 1.56 12.31
CA PRO A 70 16.03 1.00 10.98
C PRO A 70 15.47 -0.42 10.98
N GLU A 71 15.92 -1.27 11.89
CA GLU A 71 15.47 -2.66 12.06
C GLU A 71 14.01 -2.73 12.51
N VAL A 72 13.61 -1.82 13.40
CA VAL A 72 12.23 -1.69 13.87
C VAL A 72 11.33 -1.22 12.73
N PHE A 73 11.78 -0.23 11.94
CA PHE A 73 11.02 0.25 10.79
C PHE A 73 10.79 -0.87 9.76
N ALA A 74 11.83 -1.63 9.45
CA ALA A 74 11.73 -2.78 8.56
C ALA A 74 10.76 -3.84 9.10
N THR A 75 10.81 -4.10 10.41
CA THR A 75 9.88 -5.01 11.08
C THR A 75 8.44 -4.52 10.98
N ILE A 76 8.19 -3.23 11.25
CA ILE A 76 6.86 -2.61 11.09
C ILE A 76 6.32 -2.82 9.67
N LEU A 77 7.15 -2.60 8.63
CA LEU A 77 6.73 -2.82 7.24
C LEU A 77 6.38 -4.28 6.94
N ARG A 78 7.11 -5.26 7.50
CA ARG A 78 6.77 -6.69 7.36
C ARG A 78 5.45 -7.04 8.02
N TYR A 79 5.19 -6.52 9.22
CA TYR A 79 3.88 -6.71 9.86
C TYR A 79 2.77 -6.07 9.03
N ILE A 80 2.96 -4.84 8.54
CA ILE A 80 1.98 -4.20 7.66
C ILE A 80 1.72 -5.03 6.39
N GLN A 81 2.75 -5.62 5.78
CA GLN A 81 2.61 -6.51 4.63
C GLN A 81 1.71 -7.72 4.96
N GLN A 82 1.95 -8.37 6.09
CA GLN A 82 1.13 -9.51 6.54
C GLN A 82 -0.30 -9.09 6.85
N GLY A 83 -0.47 -7.95 7.53
CA GLY A 83 -1.77 -7.38 7.83
C GLY A 83 -2.55 -6.97 6.58
N ALA A 84 -1.88 -6.48 5.54
CA ALA A 84 -2.49 -6.08 4.28
C ALA A 84 -3.17 -7.25 3.56
N VAL A 85 -2.66 -8.48 3.70
CA VAL A 85 -3.22 -9.70 3.09
C VAL A 85 -3.95 -10.60 4.10
N SER A 86 -4.29 -10.07 5.28
CA SER A 86 -5.02 -10.81 6.30
C SER A 86 -6.47 -11.14 5.87
N LEU A 87 -7.05 -12.15 6.51
CA LEU A 87 -8.47 -12.50 6.33
C LEU A 87 -9.43 -11.56 7.09
N ASP A 88 -8.90 -10.80 8.06
CA ASP A 88 -9.65 -9.86 8.88
C ASP A 88 -9.72 -8.48 8.21
N ALA A 89 -10.93 -8.06 7.84
CA ALA A 89 -11.17 -6.79 7.15
C ALA A 89 -10.72 -5.56 7.95
N VAL A 90 -10.79 -5.60 9.29
CA VAL A 90 -10.32 -4.51 10.16
C VAL A 90 -8.81 -4.38 10.06
N VAL A 91 -8.11 -5.52 10.11
CA VAL A 91 -6.65 -5.58 9.99
C VAL A 91 -6.20 -5.11 8.62
N VAL A 92 -6.83 -5.60 7.54
CA VAL A 92 -6.49 -5.18 6.17
C VAL A 92 -6.67 -3.68 5.99
N THR A 93 -7.81 -3.14 6.45
CA THR A 93 -8.11 -1.70 6.29
C THR A 93 -7.08 -0.83 7.02
N ALA A 94 -6.80 -1.13 8.29
CA ALA A 94 -5.83 -0.38 9.08
C ALA A 94 -4.39 -0.52 8.52
N SER A 95 -4.01 -1.73 8.09
CA SER A 95 -2.68 -1.98 7.51
C SER A 95 -2.50 -1.23 6.20
N CYS A 96 -3.47 -1.28 5.28
CA CYS A 96 -3.40 -0.58 4.02
C CYS A 96 -3.42 0.95 4.19
N ALA A 97 -4.20 1.47 5.15
CA ALA A 97 -4.20 2.90 5.48
C ALA A 97 -2.83 3.34 6.02
N THR A 98 -2.27 2.59 6.97
CA THR A 98 -0.91 2.80 7.51
C THR A 98 0.13 2.77 6.39
N LEU A 99 0.06 1.76 5.53
CA LEU A 99 0.97 1.59 4.40
C LEU A 99 0.88 2.76 3.42
N ASP A 100 -0.33 3.20 3.06
CA ASP A 100 -0.50 4.37 2.20
C ASP A 100 0.17 5.59 2.84
N MET A 101 -0.10 5.89 4.11
CA MET A 101 0.53 7.03 4.81
C MET A 101 2.06 6.97 4.78
N LEU A 102 2.63 5.79 5.04
CA LEU A 102 4.08 5.56 4.95
C LEU A 102 4.62 5.78 3.54
N LEU A 103 3.94 5.25 2.52
CA LEU A 103 4.38 5.41 1.12
C LEU A 103 4.27 6.86 0.64
N ASN A 104 3.24 7.61 1.06
CA ASN A 104 3.18 9.05 0.78
C ASN A 104 4.31 9.81 1.46
N TYR A 105 4.69 9.40 2.67
CA TYR A 105 5.85 9.97 3.35
C TYR A 105 7.15 9.65 2.61
N LEU A 106 7.40 8.37 2.32
CA LEU A 106 8.59 7.89 1.62
C LEU A 106 8.72 8.48 0.21
N TYR A 107 7.64 8.50 -0.57
CA TYR A 107 7.62 9.12 -1.89
C TYR A 107 8.03 10.59 -1.81
N ARG A 108 7.39 11.36 -0.92
CA ARG A 108 7.75 12.78 -0.71
C ARG A 108 9.21 12.97 -0.28
N ARG A 109 9.78 12.03 0.49
CA ARG A 109 11.18 12.09 0.94
C ARG A 109 12.16 11.75 -0.18
N LEU A 110 11.88 10.69 -0.95
CA LEU A 110 12.76 10.19 -2.00
C LEU A 110 12.71 11.04 -3.28
N THR A 111 11.56 11.66 -3.59
CA THR A 111 11.41 12.50 -4.79
C THR A 111 11.65 13.99 -4.53
N ARG A 112 11.99 14.39 -3.29
CA ARG A 112 12.22 15.81 -2.97
C ARG A 112 13.60 16.26 -3.44
N ALA A 113 13.63 17.33 -4.23
CA ALA A 113 14.86 17.99 -4.65
C ALA A 113 15.41 19.02 -3.63
N ALA A 114 14.63 19.42 -2.62
CA ALA A 114 14.99 20.47 -1.67
C ALA A 114 14.73 20.07 -0.20
N PRO A 115 15.62 20.45 0.74
CA PRO A 115 15.47 20.13 2.16
C PRO A 115 14.26 20.85 2.78
N VAL A 116 13.64 20.20 3.76
CA VAL A 116 12.45 20.72 4.45
C VAL A 116 12.83 21.94 5.29
N ARG A 117 12.11 23.05 5.11
CA ARG A 117 12.14 24.15 6.07
C ARG A 117 11.49 23.65 7.36
N THR A 118 12.28 23.27 8.35
CA THR A 118 11.80 22.99 9.69
C THR A 118 11.20 24.27 10.27
N HIS A 119 9.88 24.28 10.46
CA HIS A 119 9.23 25.31 11.24
C HIS A 119 9.60 25.14 12.72
N VAL A 120 9.74 26.26 13.45
CA VAL A 120 9.98 26.25 14.90
C VAL A 120 8.85 25.44 15.56
N GLY A 121 9.21 24.33 16.22
CA GLY A 121 8.26 23.42 16.87
C GLY A 121 7.90 22.15 16.08
N ALA A 122 8.27 21.99 14.79
CA ALA A 122 8.02 20.76 14.02
C ALA A 122 9.05 19.65 14.32
N GLU A 123 8.59 18.43 14.62
CA GLU A 123 9.48 17.26 14.86
C GLU A 123 10.36 17.01 13.64
N PRO A 124 11.69 16.87 13.80
CA PRO A 124 12.58 16.66 12.67
C PRO A 124 12.18 15.37 11.94
N GLU A 125 12.00 15.47 10.63
CA GLU A 125 11.79 14.32 9.78
C GLU A 125 13.03 13.40 9.85
N GLY A 126 12.85 12.14 10.25
CA GLY A 126 13.95 11.20 10.46
C GLY A 126 14.53 10.59 9.20
N GLU A 127 15.85 10.36 9.15
CA GLU A 127 16.50 9.60 8.07
C GLU A 127 16.46 8.09 8.29
N ASN A 128 16.09 7.61 9.48
CA ASN A 128 16.19 6.18 9.83
C ASN A 128 15.30 5.30 8.94
N CYS A 129 14.13 5.78 8.54
CA CYS A 129 13.30 5.07 7.55
C CYS A 129 14.00 4.89 6.18
N ILE A 130 14.77 5.87 5.73
CA ILE A 130 15.54 5.76 4.48
C ILE A 130 16.70 4.79 4.66
N ARG A 131 17.42 4.88 5.78
CA ARG A 131 18.50 3.93 6.14
C ARG A 131 17.98 2.50 6.23
N ALA A 132 16.75 2.30 6.69
CA ALA A 132 16.12 0.99 6.71
C ALA A 132 15.93 0.41 5.29
N LEU A 133 15.50 1.26 4.33
CA LEU A 133 15.36 0.87 2.93
C LEU A 133 16.71 0.64 2.25
N GLU A 134 17.73 1.43 2.58
CA GLU A 134 19.09 1.22 2.08
C GLU A 134 19.71 -0.08 2.61
N ALA A 135 19.47 -0.39 3.89
CA ALA A 135 19.93 -1.63 4.50
C ALA A 135 19.19 -2.87 3.97
N GLN A 136 17.94 -2.72 3.52
CA GLN A 136 17.11 -3.79 2.97
C GLN A 136 16.40 -3.34 1.68
N PRO A 137 17.12 -3.25 0.55
CA PRO A 137 16.58 -2.70 -0.70
C PRO A 137 15.39 -3.49 -1.27
N THR A 138 15.26 -4.77 -0.93
CA THR A 138 14.17 -5.64 -1.39
C THR A 138 12.87 -5.46 -0.61
N LEU A 139 12.88 -4.70 0.49
CA LEU A 139 11.73 -4.64 1.40
C LEU A 139 10.46 -4.12 0.70
N LEU A 140 10.54 -3.03 -0.07
CA LEU A 140 9.37 -2.49 -0.77
C LEU A 140 8.93 -3.38 -1.95
N SER A 141 9.87 -4.01 -2.65
CA SER A 141 9.55 -4.90 -3.76
C SER A 141 8.90 -6.21 -3.27
N GLU A 142 9.33 -6.74 -2.12
CA GLU A 142 8.66 -7.87 -1.45
C GLU A 142 7.22 -7.51 -1.05
N VAL A 143 7.00 -6.32 -0.47
CA VAL A 143 5.65 -5.83 -0.12
C VAL A 143 4.79 -5.72 -1.38
N LEU A 144 5.33 -5.13 -2.45
CA LEU A 144 4.65 -5.00 -3.74
C LEU A 144 4.27 -6.36 -4.33
N ALA A 145 5.19 -7.32 -4.37
CA ALA A 145 4.93 -8.65 -4.90
C ALA A 145 3.80 -9.37 -4.16
N VAL A 146 3.81 -9.32 -2.82
CA VAL A 146 2.76 -9.93 -1.99
C VAL A 146 1.40 -9.29 -2.27
N MET A 147 1.34 -7.95 -2.33
CA MET A 147 0.08 -7.26 -2.61
C MET A 147 -0.44 -7.52 -4.03
N LEU A 148 0.44 -7.55 -5.04
CA LEU A 148 0.04 -7.87 -6.42
C LEU A 148 -0.49 -9.30 -6.54
N ASN A 149 0.17 -10.26 -5.91
CA ASN A 149 -0.30 -11.64 -5.88
C ASN A 149 -1.68 -11.74 -5.23
N ALA A 150 -1.89 -11.09 -4.08
CA ALA A 150 -3.19 -11.08 -3.42
C ALA A 150 -4.28 -10.45 -4.32
N VAL A 151 -3.98 -9.32 -4.97
CA VAL A 151 -4.95 -8.65 -5.86
C VAL A 151 -5.32 -9.49 -7.08
N ILE A 152 -4.40 -10.29 -7.63
CA ILE A 152 -4.66 -11.10 -8.82
C ILE A 152 -5.31 -12.45 -8.48
N PHE A 153 -4.80 -13.13 -7.45
CA PHE A 153 -5.12 -14.54 -7.20
C PHE A 153 -6.07 -14.77 -6.04
N ASP A 154 -6.10 -13.88 -5.04
CA ASP A 154 -6.92 -14.07 -3.86
C ASP A 154 -8.29 -13.41 -3.99
N ASP A 155 -9.28 -13.96 -3.27
CA ASP A 155 -10.62 -13.38 -3.14
C ASP A 155 -10.61 -12.23 -2.10
N VAL A 156 -9.89 -11.16 -2.45
CA VAL A 156 -9.70 -9.97 -1.62
C VAL A 156 -11.04 -9.30 -1.35
N LYS A 157 -11.42 -9.24 -0.08
CA LYS A 157 -12.66 -8.57 0.40
C LYS A 157 -12.54 -7.05 0.48
N CYS A 158 -11.31 -6.52 0.63
CA CYS A 158 -11.02 -5.11 0.86
C CYS A 158 -10.21 -4.47 -0.29
N GLN A 159 -10.64 -4.69 -1.54
CA GLN A 159 -9.92 -4.23 -2.74
C GLN A 159 -9.64 -2.73 -2.75
N TRP A 160 -10.63 -1.94 -2.30
CA TRP A 160 -10.52 -0.48 -2.19
C TRP A 160 -9.43 -0.03 -1.22
N SER A 161 -9.22 -0.77 -0.14
CA SER A 161 -8.17 -0.44 0.83
C SER A 161 -6.78 -0.69 0.24
N MET A 162 -6.61 -1.74 -0.55
CA MET A 162 -5.32 -2.12 -1.16
C MET A 162 -4.89 -1.22 -2.33
N SER A 163 -5.83 -0.58 -3.05
CA SER A 163 -5.51 0.15 -4.29
C SER A 163 -4.54 1.31 -4.06
N ARG A 164 -4.77 2.12 -3.04
CA ARG A 164 -3.97 3.31 -2.73
C ARG A 164 -2.52 3.00 -2.37
N PRO A 165 -2.22 2.11 -1.41
CA PRO A 165 -0.84 1.73 -1.14
C PRO A 165 -0.19 1.01 -2.33
N LEU A 166 -0.96 0.24 -3.12
CA LEU A 166 -0.41 -0.42 -4.30
C LEU A 166 0.13 0.57 -5.34
N LEU A 167 -0.55 1.68 -5.59
CA LEU A 167 -0.01 2.76 -6.44
C LEU A 167 1.29 3.32 -5.87
N GLY A 168 1.32 3.58 -4.56
CA GLY A 168 2.52 4.05 -3.85
C GLY A 168 3.72 3.14 -4.06
N LEU A 169 3.51 1.83 -3.95
CA LEU A 169 4.54 0.83 -4.18
C LEU A 169 4.99 0.78 -5.64
N ILE A 170 4.05 0.78 -6.59
CA ILE A 170 4.37 0.75 -8.03
C ILE A 170 5.23 1.95 -8.42
N LEU A 171 4.89 3.16 -7.98
CA LEU A 171 5.67 4.36 -8.30
C LEU A 171 7.05 4.40 -7.61
N LEU A 172 7.18 3.79 -6.43
CA LEU A 172 8.47 3.68 -5.73
C LEU A 172 9.34 2.53 -6.25
N GLN A 173 8.76 1.56 -6.94
CA GLN A 173 9.41 0.33 -7.41
C GLN A 173 9.08 0.06 -8.88
N GLU A 174 9.17 1.09 -9.75
CA GLU A 174 8.78 1.02 -11.16
C GLU A 174 9.49 -0.13 -11.90
N GLU A 175 10.81 -0.26 -11.73
CA GLU A 175 11.63 -1.29 -12.40
C GLU A 175 11.22 -2.70 -11.99
N PHE A 176 11.06 -2.93 -10.68
CA PHE A 176 10.61 -4.22 -10.16
C PHE A 176 9.20 -4.57 -10.65
N PHE A 177 8.29 -3.60 -10.68
CA PHE A 177 6.93 -3.81 -11.20
C PHE A 177 6.94 -4.25 -12.66
N GLN A 178 7.77 -3.61 -13.51
CA GLN A 178 7.87 -4.01 -14.92
C GLN A 178 8.42 -5.43 -15.07
N GLN A 179 9.47 -5.77 -14.32
CA GLN A 179 10.07 -7.11 -14.35
C GLN A 179 9.04 -8.17 -13.89
N TRP A 180 8.41 -7.94 -12.75
CA TRP A 180 7.39 -8.83 -12.19
C TRP A 180 6.22 -9.05 -13.17
N LYS A 181 5.75 -7.97 -13.82
CA LYS A 181 4.71 -8.04 -14.85
C LYS A 181 5.14 -8.92 -16.03
N MET A 182 6.36 -8.72 -16.54
CA MET A 182 6.89 -9.52 -17.66
C MET A 182 6.99 -10.99 -17.28
N ASP A 183 7.47 -11.29 -16.08
CA ASP A 183 7.58 -12.67 -15.59
C ASP A 183 6.20 -13.34 -15.48
N LEU A 184 5.21 -12.63 -14.95
CA LEU A 184 3.84 -13.14 -14.86
C LEU A 184 3.24 -13.42 -16.24
N ILE A 185 3.42 -12.51 -17.21
CA ILE A 185 2.89 -12.65 -18.58
C ILE A 185 3.57 -13.82 -19.30
N ASN A 186 4.88 -13.97 -19.15
CA ASN A 186 5.64 -15.04 -19.78
C ASN A 186 5.26 -16.44 -19.27
N GLN A 187 4.73 -16.53 -18.06
CA GLN A 187 4.18 -17.77 -17.50
C GLN A 187 2.80 -18.14 -18.07
N GLN A 188 2.13 -17.23 -18.79
CA GLN A 188 0.82 -17.50 -19.40
C GLN A 188 0.93 -18.13 -20.80
N PRO A 189 -0.08 -18.91 -21.22
CA PRO A 189 -0.23 -19.36 -22.61
C PRO A 189 -0.22 -18.18 -23.58
N VAL A 190 0.38 -18.37 -24.76
CA VAL A 190 0.62 -17.31 -25.75
C VAL A 190 -0.67 -16.60 -26.14
N GLU A 191 -1.78 -17.33 -26.22
CA GLU A 191 -3.11 -16.82 -26.59
C GLU A 191 -3.66 -15.81 -25.58
N LYS A 192 -3.26 -15.92 -24.31
CA LYS A 192 -3.71 -15.03 -23.22
C LYS A 192 -2.78 -13.85 -23.00
N ARG A 193 -1.53 -13.89 -23.46
CA ARG A 193 -0.50 -12.88 -23.16
C ARG A 193 -0.92 -11.47 -23.57
N VAL A 194 -1.48 -11.32 -24.78
CA VAL A 194 -1.96 -10.01 -25.28
C VAL A 194 -3.04 -9.43 -24.37
N MET A 195 -3.99 -10.25 -23.91
CA MET A 195 -5.06 -9.78 -23.03
C MET A 195 -4.52 -9.35 -21.65
N PHE A 196 -3.50 -10.04 -21.13
CA PHE A 196 -2.82 -9.60 -19.91
C PHE A 196 -2.08 -8.28 -20.13
N GLU A 197 -1.35 -8.13 -21.24
CA GLU A 197 -0.66 -6.88 -21.60
C GLU A 197 -1.63 -5.70 -21.68
N GLU A 198 -2.76 -5.86 -22.37
CA GLU A 198 -3.83 -4.85 -22.46
C GLU A 198 -4.41 -4.53 -21.08
N SER A 199 -4.64 -5.53 -20.24
CA SER A 199 -5.15 -5.33 -18.88
C SER A 199 -4.16 -4.50 -18.04
N PHE A 200 -2.86 -4.83 -18.09
CA PHE A 200 -1.82 -4.06 -17.39
C PHE A 200 -1.63 -2.65 -17.96
N ALA A 201 -1.84 -2.44 -19.27
CA ALA A 201 -1.86 -1.12 -19.85
C ALA A 201 -3.03 -0.30 -19.30
N GLY A 202 -4.23 -0.89 -19.25
CA GLY A 202 -5.42 -0.26 -18.64
C GLY A 202 -5.27 0.05 -17.15
N LEU A 203 -4.53 -0.79 -16.40
CA LEU A 203 -4.22 -0.52 -14.99
C LEU A 203 -3.50 0.83 -14.80
N MET A 204 -2.58 1.15 -15.70
CA MET A 204 -1.72 2.35 -15.63
C MET A 204 -2.22 3.50 -16.51
N ASP A 205 -3.37 3.36 -17.17
CA ASP A 205 -3.90 4.39 -18.05
C ASP A 205 -4.27 5.66 -17.27
N GLY A 206 -3.81 6.81 -17.74
CA GLY A 206 -4.02 8.11 -17.07
C GLY A 206 -3.31 8.28 -15.72
N ILE A 207 -2.41 7.37 -15.33
CA ILE A 207 -1.66 7.48 -14.07
C ILE A 207 -0.45 8.40 -14.21
N GLU A 208 -0.39 9.40 -13.33
CA GLU A 208 0.74 10.34 -13.24
C GLU A 208 1.80 9.87 -12.22
N ARG A 209 3.01 10.43 -12.30
CA ARG A 209 4.08 10.20 -11.30
C ARG A 209 3.89 11.04 -10.04
N ASN A 210 2.78 10.83 -9.33
CA ASN A 210 2.52 11.44 -8.04
C ASN A 210 1.51 10.64 -7.22
N LEU A 211 1.38 10.94 -5.93
CA LEU A 211 0.44 10.28 -5.02
C LEU A 211 -0.68 11.21 -4.55
N ASN A 212 -1.10 12.17 -5.39
CA ASN A 212 -2.23 13.01 -5.05
C ASN A 212 -3.54 12.20 -5.03
N THR A 213 -4.56 12.72 -4.34
CA THR A 213 -5.85 12.02 -4.18
C THR A 213 -6.49 11.68 -5.52
N ARG A 214 -6.47 12.61 -6.49
CA ARG A 214 -7.07 12.39 -7.81
C ARG A 214 -6.42 11.22 -8.54
N ASN A 215 -5.10 11.14 -8.55
CA ASN A 215 -4.35 10.09 -9.23
C ASN A 215 -4.61 8.71 -8.58
N LYS A 216 -4.66 8.67 -7.24
CA LYS A 216 -5.04 7.46 -6.50
C LYS A 216 -6.46 7.00 -6.80
N ASP A 217 -7.40 7.92 -6.97
CA ASP A 217 -8.79 7.60 -7.28
C ASP A 217 -8.92 7.05 -8.71
N VAL A 218 -8.17 7.60 -9.68
CA VAL A 218 -8.04 7.03 -11.04
C VAL A 218 -7.48 5.61 -10.98
N PHE A 219 -6.37 5.40 -10.26
CA PHE A 219 -5.80 4.06 -10.10
C PHE A 219 -6.77 3.05 -9.48
N THR A 220 -7.57 3.50 -8.52
CA THR A 220 -8.57 2.64 -7.87
C THR A 220 -9.65 2.17 -8.86
N GLN A 221 -10.09 3.06 -9.75
CA GLN A 221 -11.04 2.70 -10.82
C GLN A 221 -10.39 1.72 -11.81
N ASN A 222 -9.17 2.01 -12.26
CA ASN A 222 -8.43 1.15 -13.17
C ASN A 222 -8.20 -0.25 -12.57
N LEU A 223 -7.86 -0.33 -11.28
CA LEU A 223 -7.63 -1.60 -10.58
C LEU A 223 -8.89 -2.47 -10.54
N THR A 224 -10.05 -1.83 -10.38
CA THR A 224 -11.35 -2.53 -10.39
C THR A 224 -11.61 -3.18 -11.75
N ILE A 225 -11.33 -2.46 -12.84
CA ILE A 225 -11.47 -2.97 -14.21
C ILE A 225 -10.44 -4.07 -14.46
N PHE A 226 -9.16 -3.79 -14.15
CA PHE A 226 -8.04 -4.72 -14.28
C PHE A 226 -8.35 -6.07 -13.62
N ARG A 227 -8.79 -6.07 -12.37
CA ARG A 227 -9.09 -7.30 -11.63
C ARG A 227 -10.20 -8.11 -12.31
N ARG A 228 -11.26 -7.44 -12.77
CA ARG A 228 -12.34 -8.11 -13.53
C ARG A 228 -11.80 -8.76 -14.81
N SER A 229 -11.05 -8.01 -15.61
CA SER A 229 -10.46 -8.52 -16.85
C SER A 229 -9.54 -9.72 -16.60
N ILE A 230 -8.67 -9.64 -15.60
CA ILE A 230 -7.75 -10.73 -15.24
C ILE A 230 -8.51 -11.99 -14.81
N ILE A 231 -9.57 -11.84 -13.99
CA ILE A 231 -10.43 -12.97 -13.60
C ILE A 231 -11.11 -13.60 -14.82
N GLU A 232 -11.61 -12.81 -15.77
CA GLU A 232 -12.22 -13.30 -17.01
C GLU A 232 -11.20 -14.05 -17.89
N ILE A 233 -9.98 -13.52 -18.04
CA ILE A 233 -8.88 -14.14 -18.79
C ILE A 233 -8.47 -15.48 -18.14
N ILE A 234 -8.34 -15.52 -16.81
CA ILE A 234 -7.95 -16.73 -16.08
C ILE A 234 -9.05 -17.80 -16.22
N ARG A 235 -10.32 -17.43 -16.00
CA ARG A 235 -11.47 -18.35 -16.09
C ARG A 235 -11.77 -18.79 -17.53
N GLY A 236 -11.22 -18.13 -18.54
CA GLY A 236 -11.42 -18.46 -19.95
C GLY A 236 -12.83 -18.14 -20.45
N VAL A 237 -13.53 -17.19 -19.81
CA VAL A 237 -14.84 -16.75 -20.28
C VAL A 237 -14.60 -15.77 -21.42
N SER A 238 -14.68 -16.27 -22.66
CA SER A 238 -14.68 -15.45 -23.85
C SER A 238 -15.81 -14.43 -23.74
N THR A 239 -15.49 -13.14 -23.69
CA THR A 239 -16.48 -12.08 -23.90
C THR A 239 -17.12 -12.36 -25.26
N PRO A 240 -18.46 -12.45 -25.36
CA PRO A 240 -19.11 -12.66 -26.65
C PRO A 240 -18.79 -11.44 -27.51
N THR A 241 -17.98 -11.64 -28.54
CA THR A 241 -17.76 -10.65 -29.60
C THR A 241 -19.13 -10.26 -30.13
N ILE A 242 -19.53 -9.01 -29.92
CA ILE A 242 -20.69 -8.44 -30.57
C ILE A 242 -20.39 -8.49 -32.07
N GLN A 243 -20.93 -9.52 -32.75
CA GLN A 243 -20.98 -9.54 -34.20
C GLN A 243 -21.84 -8.35 -34.61
N SER A 244 -21.19 -7.34 -35.21
CA SER A 244 -21.89 -6.32 -35.98
C SER A 244 -22.71 -7.06 -37.04
N ILE A 245 -24.03 -7.02 -36.90
CA ILE A 245 -24.96 -7.52 -37.90
C ILE A 245 -24.63 -6.79 -39.21
N SER A 246 -24.05 -7.52 -40.16
CA SER A 246 -23.95 -7.05 -41.54
C SER A 246 -25.39 -6.93 -42.05
N SER A 247 -25.83 -5.69 -42.27
CA SER A 247 -27.09 -5.40 -42.94
C SER A 247 -27.06 -5.98 -44.35
N ALA A 248 -27.67 -7.15 -44.52
CA ALA A 248 -28.05 -7.68 -45.80
C ALA A 248 -29.24 -6.86 -46.32
N SER A 249 -28.94 -5.79 -47.03
CA SER A 249 -29.90 -5.07 -47.88
C SER A 249 -29.30 -4.96 -49.27
N ASP A 250 -29.15 -6.11 -49.90
CA ASP A 250 -29.03 -6.28 -51.34
C ASP A 250 -29.80 -7.56 -51.68
N MET A 251 -31.10 -7.43 -51.95
CA MET A 251 -31.84 -8.32 -52.84
C MET A 251 -33.07 -7.60 -53.39
N MET A 252 -33.13 -7.62 -54.71
CA MET A 252 -34.01 -6.89 -55.62
C MET A 252 -35.49 -7.27 -55.49
N SER A 253 -36.37 -6.29 -55.72
CA SER A 253 -37.40 -6.23 -56.78
C SER A 253 -38.41 -5.11 -56.51
#